data_AF-A0A956KIP6-F1
#
_entry.id   AF-A0A956KIP6-F1
#
_cell.length_a   1.000
_cell.length_b   1.000
_cell.length_c   1.000
_cell.angle_alpha   90.00
_cell.angle_beta   90.00
_cell.angle_gamma   90.00
#
_symmetry.space_group_name_H-M   'P 1'
#
loop_
_entity.id
_entity.type
_entity.pdbx_description
1 polymer ?
#
loop_
_entity_poly.entity_id
_entity_poly.type
_entity_poly.pdbx_seq_one_letter_code
_entity_poly.pdbx_strand_id
1 'polypeptide(L)'
;QAGQGGDPRVQAELYLRMAQARQGMGEAGKALQMIERALDLVPGYGDAARLLVALADSPAKAVEAQQRLIEVLETELASLSADDERREAKDEEIHELRLSLATTLAEQLNRPAEAVGQMQAVLARRPKDLSLLHKALDLYSSAEQWSDAVGVLDTLASLQDHGPIQAKYRYAGASLMRAHGLDPSGQLLRTRLQAVLEADPLHDKAFKAVVELLEASRDVRELSKVLRNRLKALPEDAEAEVRIALLDRIAVLYDRELDDKRTAMIAYE
;
A
#
# COMPACT_ATOMS: atom_id res chain seq x y z
N GLN A 1 46.24 37.45 18.52
CA GLN A 1 44.89 36.87 18.66
C GLN A 1 44.30 36.75 17.26
N ALA A 2 44.23 35.52 16.75
CA ALA A 2 43.50 35.00 15.58
C ALA A 2 44.05 33.56 15.43
N GLY A 3 43.60 32.57 16.19
CA GLY A 3 42.23 32.15 16.42
C GLY A 3 42.04 30.85 15.65
N GLN A 4 42.26 29.74 16.34
CA GLN A 4 42.29 28.36 15.84
C GLN A 4 41.00 27.99 15.08
N GLY A 5 40.99 28.13 13.76
CA GLY A 5 40.00 27.48 12.90
C GLY A 5 40.45 26.04 12.63
N GLY A 6 40.25 25.15 13.61
CA GLY A 6 40.49 23.71 13.42
C GLY A 6 39.56 23.13 12.36
N ASP A 7 39.91 21.97 11.81
CA ASP A 7 39.08 21.20 10.86
C ASP A 7 37.61 21.15 11.35
N PRO A 8 36.63 21.61 10.54
CA PRO A 8 35.21 21.56 10.90
C PRO A 8 34.76 20.20 11.41
N ARG A 9 35.34 19.10 10.89
CA ARG A 9 35.02 17.74 11.34
C ARG A 9 35.48 17.47 12.77
N VAL A 10 36.67 17.92 13.13
CA VAL A 10 37.22 17.77 14.50
C VAL A 10 36.41 18.60 15.49
N GLN A 11 35.99 19.81 15.10
CA GLN A 11 35.12 20.65 15.93
C GLN A 11 33.75 20.00 16.13
N ALA A 12 33.14 19.46 15.06
CA ALA A 12 31.87 18.76 15.14
C ALA A 12 31.96 17.51 16.05
N GLU A 13 33.05 16.74 15.97
CA GLU A 13 33.27 15.58 16.85
C GLU A 13 33.37 15.99 18.33
N LEU A 14 34.04 17.12 18.63
CA LEU A 14 34.08 17.65 19.99
C LEU A 14 32.67 18.00 20.50
N TYR A 15 31.86 18.67 19.68
CA TYR A 15 30.47 18.96 20.03
C TYR A 15 29.64 17.68 20.24
N LEU A 16 29.84 16.65 19.42
CA LEU A 16 29.16 15.36 19.62
C LEU A 16 29.53 14.71 20.96
N ARG A 17 30.82 14.69 21.31
CA ARG A 17 31.27 14.18 22.62
C ARG A 17 30.70 14.98 23.79
N MET A 18 30.60 16.31 23.65
CA MET A 18 29.93 17.17 24.63
C MET A 18 28.44 16.85 24.75
N ALA A 19 27.75 16.58 23.62
CA ALA A 19 26.35 16.18 23.62
C ALA A 19 26.13 14.89 24.41
N GLN A 20 26.94 13.86 24.15
CA GLN A 20 26.89 12.57 24.84
C GLN A 20 27.13 12.71 26.35
N ALA A 21 28.12 13.52 26.74
CA ALA A 21 28.38 13.79 28.16
C ALA A 21 27.18 14.48 28.83
N ARG A 22 26.59 15.47 28.18
CA ARG A 22 25.40 16.18 28.71
C ARG A 22 24.16 15.28 28.77
N GLN A 23 23.97 14.39 27.81
CA GLN A 23 22.92 13.37 27.87
C GLN A 23 23.10 12.48 29.11
N GLY A 24 24.32 12.01 29.38
CA GLY A 24 24.62 11.21 30.58
C GLY A 24 24.38 11.95 31.90
N MET A 25 24.39 13.29 31.88
CA MET A 25 24.06 14.16 33.01
C MET A 25 22.56 14.49 33.12
N GLY A 26 21.71 13.96 32.22
CA GLY A 26 20.27 14.27 32.17
C GLY A 26 19.96 15.66 31.58
N GLU A 27 20.94 16.33 30.97
CA GLU A 27 20.77 17.68 30.41
C GLU A 27 20.33 17.64 28.94
N ALA A 28 19.19 16.99 28.64
CA ALA A 28 18.72 16.71 27.28
C ALA A 28 18.68 17.95 26.36
N GLY A 29 18.15 19.08 26.85
CA GLY A 29 18.09 20.31 26.06
C GLY A 29 19.47 20.87 25.68
N LYS A 30 20.47 20.74 26.56
CA LYS A 30 21.84 21.17 26.25
C LYS A 30 22.55 20.16 25.35
N ALA A 31 22.24 18.87 25.48
CA ALA A 31 22.74 17.85 24.55
C ALA A 31 22.27 18.14 23.12
N LEU A 32 20.98 18.44 22.93
CA LEU A 32 20.42 18.85 21.63
C LEU A 32 21.14 20.07 21.05
N GLN A 33 21.39 21.11 21.87
CA GLN A 33 22.15 22.28 21.41
C GLN A 33 23.55 21.92 20.90
N MET A 34 24.25 20.97 21.55
CA MET A 34 25.57 20.54 21.08
C MET A 34 25.48 19.72 19.78
N ILE A 35 24.43 18.92 19.62
CA ILE A 35 24.17 18.16 18.39
C ILE A 35 23.92 19.11 17.21
N GLU A 36 23.06 20.13 17.39
CA GLU A 36 22.80 21.13 16.35
C GLU A 36 24.08 21.87 15.95
N ARG A 37 24.94 22.24 16.92
CA ARG A 37 26.25 22.85 16.60
C ARG A 37 27.17 21.94 15.80
N ALA A 38 27.15 20.64 16.08
CA ALA A 38 27.91 19.66 15.29
C ALA A 38 27.37 19.58 13.85
N LEU A 39 26.05 19.59 13.68
CA LEU A 39 25.36 19.52 12.40
C LEU A 39 25.42 20.83 11.59
N ASP A 40 25.52 21.98 12.25
CA ASP A 40 25.77 23.29 11.60
C ASP A 40 27.16 23.33 10.96
N LEU A 41 28.15 22.72 11.59
CA LEU A 41 29.52 22.62 11.07
C LEU A 41 29.65 21.57 9.97
N VAL A 42 29.00 20.42 10.16
CA VAL A 42 29.03 19.30 9.21
C VAL A 42 27.62 18.73 9.07
N PRO A 43 26.83 19.20 8.09
CA PRO A 43 25.46 18.72 7.86
C PRO A 43 25.36 17.22 7.63
N GLY A 44 26.40 16.62 7.02
CA GLY A 44 26.54 15.19 6.77
C GLY A 44 27.10 14.38 7.93
N TYR A 45 27.06 14.86 9.18
CA TYR A 45 27.61 14.12 10.30
C TYR A 45 26.63 13.05 10.81
N GLY A 46 26.70 11.85 10.21
CA GLY A 46 25.81 10.72 10.51
C GLY A 46 25.66 10.39 12.00
N ASP A 47 26.75 10.36 12.77
CA ASP A 47 26.67 10.05 14.21
C ASP A 47 25.91 11.10 15.01
N ALA A 48 26.06 12.38 14.64
CA ALA A 48 25.28 13.46 15.25
C ALA A 48 23.80 13.40 14.84
N ALA A 49 23.50 13.08 13.58
CA ALA A 49 22.13 12.88 13.10
C ALA A 49 21.43 11.69 13.79
N ARG A 50 22.14 10.58 14.00
CA ARG A 50 21.62 9.43 14.78
C ARG A 50 21.32 9.82 16.23
N LEU A 51 22.23 10.56 16.87
CA LEU A 51 22.00 11.03 18.22
C LEU A 51 20.83 12.01 18.30
N LEU A 52 20.63 12.85 17.27
CA LEU A 52 19.47 13.74 17.17
C LEU A 52 18.15 12.94 17.17
N VAL A 53 18.06 11.88 16.36
CA VAL A 53 16.89 10.99 16.34
C VAL A 53 16.65 10.35 17.71
N ALA A 54 17.71 9.85 18.35
CA ALA A 54 17.60 9.19 19.66
C ALA A 54 17.18 10.15 20.80
N LEU A 55 17.43 11.46 20.65
CA LEU A 55 17.10 12.49 21.66
C LEU A 55 15.88 13.33 21.31
N ALA A 56 15.17 13.00 20.22
CA ALA A 56 13.94 13.70 19.87
C ALA A 56 12.89 13.54 21.00
N ASP A 57 12.43 14.66 21.54
CA ASP A 57 11.52 14.72 22.70
C ASP A 57 10.04 14.87 22.30
N SER A 58 9.76 14.94 21.00
CA SER A 58 8.42 15.12 20.45
C SER A 58 8.32 14.53 19.05
N PRO A 59 7.12 14.11 18.61
CA PRO A 59 6.95 13.53 17.28
C PRO A 59 7.37 14.47 16.14
N ALA A 60 7.17 15.79 16.29
CA ALA A 60 7.58 16.77 15.30
C ALA A 60 9.11 16.83 15.14
N LYS A 61 9.86 16.88 16.25
CA LYS A 61 11.33 16.86 16.19
C LYS A 61 11.86 15.50 15.72
N ALA A 62 11.16 14.40 16.04
CA ALA A 62 11.52 13.08 15.56
C ALA A 62 11.44 13.02 14.03
N VAL A 63 10.37 13.56 13.43
CA VAL A 63 10.21 13.68 11.97
C VAL A 63 11.38 14.45 11.34
N GLU A 64 11.70 15.64 11.87
CA GLU A 64 12.79 16.48 11.35
C GLU A 64 14.15 15.76 11.45
N ALA A 65 14.42 15.13 12.60
CA ALA A 65 15.65 14.37 12.82
C ALA A 65 15.76 13.15 11.91
N GLN A 66 14.66 12.41 11.71
CA GLN A 66 14.60 11.23 10.84
C GLN A 66 14.82 11.61 9.38
N GLN A 67 14.17 12.67 8.89
CA GLN A 67 14.37 13.19 7.53
C GLN A 67 15.84 13.55 7.29
N ARG A 68 16.44 14.28 8.24
CA ARG A 68 17.86 14.63 8.16
C ARG A 68 18.76 13.39 8.13
N LEU A 69 18.52 12.41 8.99
CA LEU A 69 19.32 11.18 9.00
C LEU A 69 19.18 10.39 7.69
N ILE A 70 17.96 10.30 7.13
CA ILE A 70 17.73 9.68 5.82
C ILE A 70 18.56 10.37 4.74
N GLU A 71 18.53 11.70 4.65
CA GLU A 71 19.32 12.46 3.67
C GLU A 71 20.83 12.22 3.79
N VAL A 72 21.34 12.17 5.03
CA VAL A 72 22.75 11.87 5.30
C VAL A 72 23.10 10.46 4.85
N LEU A 73 22.28 9.47 5.20
CA LEU A 73 22.51 8.07 4.83
C LEU A 73 22.41 7.85 3.32
N GLU A 74 21.49 8.52 2.62
CA GLU A 74 21.37 8.46 1.17
C GLU A 74 22.59 9.07 0.47
N THR A 75 23.09 10.20 0.98
CA THR A 75 24.32 10.82 0.48
C THR A 75 25.52 9.90 0.68
N GLU A 76 25.64 9.30 1.87
CA GLU A 76 26.70 8.34 2.16
C GLU A 76 26.58 7.10 1.27
N LEU A 77 25.39 6.55 1.09
CA LEU A 77 25.11 5.40 0.21
C LEU A 77 25.47 5.70 -1.26
N ALA A 78 25.16 6.90 -1.75
CA ALA A 78 25.48 7.32 -3.11
C ALA A 78 27.00 7.44 -3.34
N SER A 79 27.78 7.67 -2.29
CA SER A 79 29.25 7.75 -2.37
C SER A 79 29.95 6.38 -2.37
N LEU A 80 29.24 5.31 -1.98
CA LEU A 80 29.79 3.96 -1.94
C LEU A 80 29.81 3.31 -3.33
N SER A 81 30.85 2.53 -3.63
CA SER A 81 30.88 1.69 -4.84
C SER A 81 29.81 0.60 -4.79
N ALA A 82 29.34 0.13 -5.95
CA ALA A 82 28.22 -0.82 -6.04
C ALA A 82 28.44 -2.15 -5.30
N ASP A 83 29.70 -2.53 -5.08
CA ASP A 83 30.17 -3.74 -4.41
C ASP A 83 30.52 -3.54 -2.93
N ASP A 84 30.37 -2.33 -2.37
CA ASP A 84 30.66 -2.08 -0.95
C ASP A 84 29.62 -2.78 -0.05
N GLU A 85 30.09 -3.67 0.82
CA GLU A 85 29.26 -4.45 1.75
C GLU A 85 28.40 -3.57 2.70
N ARG A 86 28.82 -2.32 2.95
CA ARG A 86 28.08 -1.39 3.81
C ARG A 86 26.79 -0.86 3.18
N ARG A 87 26.60 -1.02 1.87
CA ARG A 87 25.39 -0.56 1.16
C ARG A 87 24.14 -1.20 1.73
N GLU A 88 24.12 -2.52 1.86
CA GLU A 88 22.94 -3.25 2.33
C GLU A 88 22.52 -2.81 3.75
N ALA A 89 23.49 -2.65 4.65
CA ALA A 89 23.23 -2.18 6.01
C ALA A 89 22.68 -0.75 6.05
N LYS A 90 23.20 0.16 5.20
CA LYS A 90 22.71 1.53 5.09
C LYS A 90 21.32 1.59 4.47
N ASP A 91 21.10 0.84 3.40
CA ASP A 91 19.79 0.72 2.78
C ASP A 91 18.79 0.25 3.84
N GLU A 92 19.11 -0.79 4.62
CA GLU A 92 18.23 -1.33 5.68
C GLU A 92 17.94 -0.29 6.77
N GLU A 93 18.95 0.46 7.21
CA GLU A 93 18.77 1.58 8.14
C GLU A 93 17.81 2.65 7.57
N ILE A 94 17.96 3.02 6.29
CA ILE A 94 17.07 3.96 5.60
C ILE A 94 15.64 3.40 5.53
N HIS A 95 15.48 2.11 5.23
CA HIS A 95 14.17 1.47 5.11
C HIS A 95 13.39 1.51 6.44
N GLU A 96 14.04 1.14 7.55
CA GLU A 96 13.43 1.18 8.89
C GLU A 96 13.13 2.61 9.33
N LEU A 97 14.01 3.57 9.02
CA LEU A 97 13.76 4.99 9.28
C LEU A 97 12.56 5.52 8.51
N ARG A 98 12.42 5.17 7.23
CA ARG A 98 11.27 5.58 6.40
C ARG A 98 9.96 4.99 6.91
N LEU A 99 9.96 3.73 7.34
CA LEU A 99 8.79 3.10 7.96
C LEU A 99 8.40 3.81 9.26
N SER A 100 9.37 4.05 10.15
CA SER A 100 9.14 4.78 11.41
C SER A 100 8.65 6.22 11.18
N LEU A 101 9.21 6.90 10.18
CA LEU A 101 8.80 8.24 9.77
C LEU A 101 7.36 8.26 9.25
N ALA A 102 7.00 7.32 8.36
CA ALA A 102 5.64 7.18 7.85
C ALA A 102 4.63 6.96 9.00
N THR A 103 4.96 6.06 9.94
CA THR A 103 4.14 5.78 11.12
C THR A 103 3.98 7.01 12.02
N THR A 104 5.08 7.73 12.31
CA THR A 104 5.03 8.94 13.16
C THR A 104 4.16 10.02 12.52
N LEU A 105 4.33 10.27 11.21
CA LEU A 105 3.53 11.23 10.46
C LEU A 105 2.04 10.86 10.46
N ALA A 106 1.70 9.61 10.15
CA ALA A 106 0.32 9.18 10.03
C ALA A 106 -0.40 9.07 11.39
N GLU A 107 0.20 8.39 12.35
CA GLU A 107 -0.48 7.98 13.59
C GLU A 107 -0.33 9.02 14.71
N GLN A 108 0.86 9.61 14.88
CA GLN A 108 1.14 10.49 16.01
C GLN A 108 0.87 11.97 15.69
N LEU A 109 1.13 12.37 14.44
CA LEU A 109 0.94 13.74 13.99
C LEU A 109 -0.34 13.95 13.16
N ASN A 110 -1.07 12.87 12.84
CA ASN A 110 -2.28 12.91 12.02
C ASN A 110 -2.07 13.65 10.68
N ARG A 111 -0.93 13.38 10.03
CA ARG A 111 -0.49 13.93 8.74
C ARG A 111 -0.30 12.80 7.70
N PRO A 112 -1.36 12.02 7.40
CA PRO A 112 -1.24 10.83 6.55
C PRO A 112 -0.78 11.15 5.12
N ALA A 113 -1.18 12.30 4.56
CA ALA A 113 -0.75 12.74 3.23
C ALA A 113 0.78 12.85 3.10
N GLU A 114 1.47 13.28 4.15
CA GLU A 114 2.93 13.44 4.14
C GLU A 114 3.66 12.11 4.34
N ALA A 115 3.00 11.13 4.96
CA ALA A 115 3.54 9.78 5.13
C ALA A 115 3.51 8.95 3.83
N VAL A 116 2.67 9.30 2.84
CA VAL A 116 2.48 8.54 1.59
C VAL A 116 3.82 8.29 0.87
N GLY A 117 4.62 9.33 0.66
CA GLY A 117 5.90 9.20 -0.06
C GLY A 117 6.90 8.31 0.67
N GLN A 118 6.86 8.29 2.00
CA GLN A 118 7.72 7.44 2.82
C GLN A 118 7.30 5.97 2.72
N MET A 119 6.00 5.70 2.77
CA MET A 119 5.48 4.34 2.59
C MET A 119 5.70 3.81 1.16
N GLN A 120 5.59 4.66 0.13
CA GLN A 120 5.91 4.29 -1.24
C GLN A 120 7.39 3.84 -1.36
N ALA A 121 8.33 4.57 -0.74
CA ALA A 121 9.73 4.19 -0.71
C ALA A 121 9.98 2.88 0.07
N VAL A 122 9.26 2.65 1.16
CA VAL A 122 9.28 1.39 1.93
C VAL A 122 8.82 0.22 1.04
N LEU A 123 7.67 0.35 0.37
CA LEU A 123 7.13 -0.68 -0.52
C LEU A 123 7.99 -0.91 -1.76
N ALA A 124 8.68 0.11 -2.29
CA ALA A 124 9.55 -0.05 -3.45
C ALA A 124 10.66 -1.09 -3.20
N ARG A 125 11.14 -1.22 -1.95
CA ARG A 125 12.13 -2.23 -1.58
C ARG A 125 11.51 -3.59 -1.25
N ARG A 126 10.39 -3.60 -0.53
CA ARG A 126 9.70 -4.83 -0.10
C ARG A 126 8.28 -4.90 -0.66
N PRO A 127 8.11 -4.98 -2.00
CA PRO A 127 6.80 -4.81 -2.65
C PRO A 127 5.82 -5.97 -2.40
N LYS A 128 6.30 -7.08 -1.87
CA LYS A 128 5.51 -8.30 -1.62
C LYS A 128 5.37 -8.63 -0.13
N ASP A 129 5.84 -7.76 0.75
CA ASP A 129 5.66 -7.94 2.19
C ASP A 129 4.19 -7.67 2.56
N LEU A 130 3.48 -8.73 2.96
CA LEU A 130 2.05 -8.66 3.28
C LEU A 130 1.76 -7.66 4.41
N SER A 131 2.62 -7.61 5.43
CA SER A 131 2.45 -6.70 6.58
C SER A 131 2.57 -5.25 6.14
N LEU A 132 3.57 -4.94 5.31
CA LEU A 132 3.76 -3.59 4.77
C LEU A 132 2.63 -3.21 3.81
N LEU A 133 2.13 -4.15 2.99
CA LEU A 133 0.98 -3.91 2.12
C LEU A 133 -0.28 -3.57 2.92
N HIS A 134 -0.57 -4.27 4.03
CA HIS A 134 -1.71 -3.91 4.89
C HIS A 134 -1.53 -2.54 5.54
N LYS A 135 -0.34 -2.23 6.08
CA LYS A 135 -0.04 -0.88 6.61
C LYS A 135 -0.20 0.22 5.55
N ALA A 136 0.24 -0.05 4.32
CA ALA A 136 0.09 0.88 3.21
C ALA A 136 -1.37 1.07 2.80
N LEU A 137 -2.19 0.00 2.83
CA LEU A 137 -3.62 0.09 2.55
C LEU A 137 -4.32 1.02 3.56
N ASP A 138 -4.04 0.86 4.85
CA ASP A 138 -4.59 1.70 5.91
C ASP A 138 -4.14 3.16 5.72
N LEU A 139 -2.84 3.36 5.48
CA LEU A 139 -2.28 4.68 5.26
C LEU A 139 -2.89 5.37 4.04
N TYR A 140 -2.90 4.72 2.87
CA TYR A 140 -3.43 5.30 1.64
C TYR A 140 -4.93 5.59 1.74
N SER A 141 -5.68 4.78 2.48
CA SER A 141 -7.09 5.07 2.79
C SER A 141 -7.23 6.32 3.66
N SER A 142 -6.40 6.47 4.70
CA SER A 142 -6.42 7.65 5.57
C SER A 142 -5.94 8.94 4.87
N ALA A 143 -5.05 8.80 3.88
CA ALA A 143 -4.54 9.88 3.05
C ALA A 143 -5.42 10.17 1.82
N GLU A 144 -6.56 9.49 1.69
CA GLU A 144 -7.47 9.56 0.54
C GLU A 144 -6.79 9.28 -0.82
N GLN A 145 -5.69 8.52 -0.81
CA GLN A 145 -4.98 8.05 -2.00
C GLN A 145 -5.63 6.77 -2.53
N TRP A 146 -6.87 6.91 -3.02
CA TRP A 146 -7.69 5.75 -3.40
C TRP A 146 -7.10 4.92 -4.53
N SER A 147 -6.45 5.54 -5.51
CA SER A 147 -5.78 4.84 -6.61
C SER A 147 -4.64 3.96 -6.11
N ASP A 148 -3.84 4.45 -5.17
CA ASP A 148 -2.72 3.71 -4.58
C ASP A 148 -3.25 2.56 -3.69
N ALA A 149 -4.31 2.80 -2.92
CA ALA A 149 -4.99 1.77 -2.13
C ALA A 149 -5.53 0.63 -3.02
N VAL A 150 -6.11 0.95 -4.18
CA VAL A 150 -6.51 -0.06 -5.17
C VAL A 150 -5.30 -0.85 -5.68
N GLY A 151 -4.18 -0.19 -5.98
CA GLY A 151 -2.94 -0.86 -6.42
C GLY A 151 -2.36 -1.81 -5.36
N VAL A 152 -2.45 -1.44 -4.09
CA VAL A 152 -2.06 -2.31 -2.96
C VAL A 152 -2.98 -3.54 -2.88
N LEU A 153 -4.30 -3.36 -3.03
CA LEU A 153 -5.26 -4.48 -3.05
C LEU A 153 -5.02 -5.43 -4.22
N ASP A 154 -4.64 -4.92 -5.39
CA ASP A 154 -4.27 -5.75 -6.54
C ASP A 154 -3.01 -6.57 -6.25
N THR A 155 -2.02 -5.95 -5.61
CA THR A 155 -0.78 -6.64 -5.19
C THR A 155 -1.10 -7.73 -4.16
N LEU A 156 -1.88 -7.41 -3.12
CA LEU A 156 -2.33 -8.38 -2.12
C LEU A 156 -3.06 -9.56 -2.77
N ALA A 157 -3.97 -9.30 -3.72
CA ALA A 157 -4.69 -10.33 -4.46
C ALA A 157 -3.77 -11.24 -5.30
N SER A 158 -2.68 -10.67 -5.86
CA SER A 158 -1.71 -11.42 -6.66
C SER A 158 -0.85 -12.37 -5.84
N LEU A 159 -0.74 -12.14 -4.54
CA LEU A 159 0.04 -12.94 -3.60
C LEU A 159 -0.77 -14.07 -2.94
N GLN A 160 -2.06 -14.19 -3.24
CA GLN A 160 -2.91 -15.24 -2.69
C GLN A 160 -2.99 -16.44 -3.64
N ASP A 161 -2.79 -17.64 -3.08
CA ASP A 161 -2.96 -18.90 -3.83
C ASP A 161 -4.42 -19.39 -3.82
N HIS A 162 -5.23 -18.97 -2.85
CA HIS A 162 -6.61 -19.42 -2.69
C HIS A 162 -7.59 -18.45 -3.39
N GLY A 163 -8.28 -18.93 -4.43
CA GLY A 163 -9.19 -18.14 -5.26
C GLY A 163 -10.20 -17.28 -4.47
N PRO A 164 -10.94 -17.85 -3.51
CA PRO A 164 -11.83 -17.05 -2.64
C PRO A 164 -11.17 -15.94 -1.82
N ILE A 165 -9.88 -16.07 -1.44
CA ILE A 165 -9.16 -14.98 -0.73
C ILE A 165 -8.72 -13.92 -1.75
N GLN A 166 -8.20 -14.36 -2.90
CA GLN A 166 -7.89 -13.47 -4.02
C GLN A 166 -9.12 -12.63 -4.45
N ALA A 167 -10.28 -13.26 -4.54
CA ALA A 167 -11.55 -12.62 -4.90
C ALA A 167 -11.95 -11.53 -3.90
N LYS A 168 -11.75 -11.74 -2.59
CA LYS A 168 -12.02 -10.73 -1.55
C LYS A 168 -11.20 -9.46 -1.76
N TYR A 169 -9.89 -9.57 -2.01
CA TYR A 169 -9.05 -8.40 -2.26
C TYR A 169 -9.41 -7.69 -3.57
N ARG A 170 -9.62 -8.44 -4.66
CA ARG A 170 -10.07 -7.87 -5.94
C ARG A 170 -11.41 -7.13 -5.79
N TYR A 171 -12.35 -7.70 -5.05
CA TYR A 171 -13.66 -7.10 -4.82
C TYR A 171 -13.57 -5.85 -3.95
N ALA A 172 -12.70 -5.84 -2.93
CA ALA A 172 -12.42 -4.64 -2.15
C ALA A 172 -11.89 -3.51 -3.04
N GLY A 173 -10.95 -3.80 -3.94
CA GLY A 173 -10.40 -2.83 -4.89
C GLY A 173 -11.48 -2.27 -5.83
N ALA A 174 -12.31 -3.14 -6.41
CA ALA A 174 -13.44 -2.74 -7.25
C ALA A 174 -14.46 -1.88 -6.49
N SER A 175 -14.73 -2.21 -5.22
CA SER A 175 -15.65 -1.46 -4.36
C SER A 175 -15.12 -0.06 -4.05
N LEU A 176 -13.82 0.05 -3.72
CA LEU A 176 -13.17 1.33 -3.46
C LEU A 176 -13.18 2.22 -4.71
N MET A 177 -12.86 1.62 -5.86
CA MET A 177 -12.89 2.28 -7.16
C MET A 177 -14.27 2.87 -7.49
N ARG A 178 -15.33 2.09 -7.25
CA ARG A 178 -16.72 2.54 -7.44
C ARG A 178 -17.10 3.65 -6.46
N ALA A 179 -16.75 3.50 -5.18
CA ALA A 179 -17.11 4.44 -4.13
C ALA A 179 -16.51 5.84 -4.35
N HIS A 180 -15.30 5.92 -4.90
CA HIS A 180 -14.59 7.17 -5.13
C HIS A 180 -14.57 7.63 -6.60
N GLY A 181 -15.37 7.00 -7.46
CA GLY A 181 -15.55 7.45 -8.85
C GLY A 181 -14.27 7.40 -9.69
N LEU A 182 -13.36 6.45 -9.41
CA LEU A 182 -12.06 6.35 -10.08
C LEU A 182 -12.17 5.85 -11.54
N ASP A 183 -13.34 5.37 -11.94
CA ASP A 183 -13.66 5.03 -13.34
C ASP A 183 -15.07 5.52 -13.71
N PRO A 184 -15.18 6.77 -14.19
CA PRO A 184 -16.45 7.34 -14.62
C PRO A 184 -17.12 6.57 -15.77
N SER A 185 -16.34 5.83 -16.58
CA SER A 185 -16.89 5.03 -17.69
C SER A 185 -17.54 3.73 -17.23
N GLY A 186 -17.14 3.22 -16.06
CA GLY A 186 -17.54 1.91 -15.53
C GLY A 186 -16.93 0.71 -16.26
N GLN A 187 -16.13 0.92 -17.32
CA GLN A 187 -15.54 -0.16 -18.12
C GLN A 187 -14.51 -0.95 -17.32
N LEU A 188 -13.60 -0.26 -16.63
CA LEU A 188 -12.57 -0.89 -15.81
C LEU A 188 -13.19 -1.53 -14.55
N LEU A 189 -14.20 -0.90 -13.96
CA LEU A 189 -14.97 -1.50 -12.86
C LEU A 189 -15.59 -2.84 -13.28
N ARG A 190 -16.21 -2.90 -14.47
CA ARG A 190 -16.76 -4.15 -15.02
C ARG A 190 -15.69 -5.22 -15.15
N THR A 191 -14.54 -4.90 -15.77
CA THR A 191 -13.44 -5.86 -15.93
C THR A 191 -12.91 -6.36 -14.58
N ARG A 192 -12.75 -5.47 -13.59
CA ARG A 192 -12.33 -5.85 -12.24
C ARG A 192 -13.32 -6.79 -11.57
N LEU A 193 -14.62 -6.51 -11.64
CA LEU A 193 -15.65 -7.37 -11.06
C LEU A 193 -15.75 -8.73 -11.76
N GLN A 194 -15.50 -8.80 -13.08
CA GLN A 194 -15.38 -10.08 -13.78
C GLN A 194 -14.18 -10.89 -13.29
N ALA A 195 -13.02 -10.25 -13.07
CA ALA A 195 -11.85 -10.90 -12.50
C ALA A 195 -12.07 -11.40 -11.05
N VAL A 196 -13.02 -10.82 -10.30
CA VAL A 196 -13.47 -11.39 -9.02
C VAL A 196 -14.16 -12.74 -9.25
N LEU A 197 -15.08 -12.82 -10.21
CA LEU A 197 -15.82 -14.05 -10.53
C LEU A 197 -14.96 -15.13 -11.18
N GLU A 198 -13.87 -14.76 -11.84
CA GLU A 198 -12.87 -15.71 -12.31
C GLU A 198 -12.11 -16.37 -11.15
N ALA A 199 -11.82 -15.62 -10.08
CA ALA A 199 -11.16 -16.15 -8.89
C ALA A 199 -12.12 -16.91 -7.97
N ASP A 200 -13.36 -16.44 -7.87
CA ASP A 200 -14.44 -17.07 -7.09
C ASP A 200 -15.78 -16.88 -7.80
N PRO A 201 -16.21 -17.88 -8.60
CA PRO A 201 -17.52 -17.84 -9.26
C PRO A 201 -18.69 -17.74 -8.28
N LEU A 202 -18.49 -18.15 -7.02
CA LEU A 202 -19.50 -18.12 -5.97
C LEU A 202 -19.55 -16.79 -5.20
N HIS A 203 -18.75 -15.79 -5.56
CA HIS A 203 -18.74 -14.49 -4.90
C HIS A 203 -20.01 -13.64 -5.19
N ASP A 204 -21.01 -13.71 -4.30
CA ASP A 204 -22.36 -13.15 -4.49
C ASP A 204 -22.42 -11.66 -4.84
N LYS A 205 -21.69 -10.82 -4.12
CA LYS A 205 -21.77 -9.37 -4.31
C LYS A 205 -21.24 -8.95 -5.69
N ALA A 206 -20.19 -9.62 -6.15
CA ALA A 206 -19.62 -9.41 -7.47
C ALA A 206 -20.56 -9.92 -8.56
N PHE A 207 -21.17 -11.09 -8.35
CA PHE A 207 -22.14 -11.66 -9.28
C PHE A 207 -23.32 -10.70 -9.52
N LYS A 208 -23.92 -10.18 -8.45
CA LYS A 208 -25.01 -9.20 -8.53
C LYS A 208 -24.57 -7.93 -9.27
N ALA A 209 -23.42 -7.37 -8.92
CA ALA A 209 -22.92 -6.15 -9.56
C ALA A 209 -22.60 -6.34 -11.05
N VAL A 210 -21.98 -7.47 -11.43
CA VAL A 210 -21.71 -7.78 -12.85
C VAL A 210 -23.01 -7.96 -13.62
N VAL A 211 -23.96 -8.71 -13.06
CA VAL A 211 -25.30 -8.88 -13.63
C VAL A 211 -25.95 -7.53 -13.94
N GLU A 212 -26.02 -6.63 -12.95
CA GLU A 212 -26.66 -5.31 -13.10
C GLU A 212 -25.99 -4.49 -14.20
N LEU A 213 -24.64 -4.50 -14.26
CA LEU A 213 -23.87 -3.79 -15.28
C LEU A 213 -24.10 -4.37 -16.69
N LEU A 214 -24.19 -5.69 -16.83
CA LEU A 214 -24.41 -6.35 -18.11
C LEU A 214 -25.84 -6.15 -18.62
N GLU A 215 -26.83 -6.17 -17.74
CA GLU A 215 -28.22 -5.87 -18.07
C GLU A 215 -28.38 -4.41 -18.51
N ALA A 216 -27.76 -3.47 -17.77
CA ALA A 216 -27.78 -2.05 -18.14
C ALA A 216 -27.10 -1.77 -19.49
N SER A 217 -26.02 -2.49 -19.81
CA SER A 217 -25.31 -2.36 -21.09
C SER A 217 -25.88 -3.23 -22.22
N ARG A 218 -26.90 -4.04 -21.94
CA ARG A 218 -27.50 -5.03 -22.86
C ARG A 218 -26.49 -6.00 -23.48
N ASP A 219 -25.42 -6.34 -22.74
CA ASP A 219 -24.44 -7.32 -23.17
C ASP A 219 -24.91 -8.74 -22.80
N VAL A 220 -25.92 -9.19 -23.55
CA VAL A 220 -26.61 -10.47 -23.33
C VAL A 220 -25.70 -11.68 -23.48
N ARG A 221 -24.68 -11.58 -24.34
CA ARG A 221 -23.72 -12.68 -24.58
C ARG A 221 -22.86 -12.93 -23.34
N GLU A 222 -22.30 -11.86 -22.77
CA GLU A 222 -21.49 -12.00 -21.57
C GLU A 222 -22.36 -12.32 -20.35
N LEU A 223 -23.60 -11.78 -20.27
CA LEU A 223 -24.54 -12.13 -19.20
C LEU A 223 -24.83 -13.63 -19.18
N SER A 224 -25.13 -14.21 -20.35
CA SER A 224 -25.30 -15.67 -20.50
C SER A 224 -24.11 -16.46 -19.98
N LYS A 225 -22.89 -16.02 -20.29
CA LYS A 225 -21.65 -16.68 -19.85
C LYS A 225 -21.48 -16.61 -18.33
N VAL A 226 -21.73 -15.44 -17.72
CA VAL A 226 -21.65 -15.26 -16.26
C VAL A 226 -22.66 -16.14 -15.53
N LEU A 227 -23.92 -16.19 -15.99
CA LEU A 227 -24.96 -17.05 -15.40
C LEU A 227 -24.61 -18.54 -15.49
N ARG A 228 -24.14 -19.01 -16.66
CA ARG A 228 -23.73 -20.41 -16.85
C ARG A 228 -22.52 -20.80 -16.02
N ASN A 229 -21.53 -19.91 -15.90
CA ASN A 229 -20.35 -20.14 -15.06
C ASN A 229 -20.75 -20.28 -13.59
N ARG A 230 -21.68 -19.44 -13.12
CA ARG A 230 -22.24 -19.53 -11.76
C ARG A 230 -22.95 -20.86 -11.54
N LEU A 231 -23.84 -21.25 -12.46
CA LEU A 231 -24.57 -22.52 -12.39
C LEU A 231 -23.63 -23.72 -12.33
N LYS A 232 -22.57 -23.72 -13.14
CA LYS A 232 -21.54 -24.78 -13.15
C LYS A 232 -20.76 -24.87 -11.84
N ALA A 233 -20.54 -23.74 -11.18
CA ALA A 233 -19.77 -23.68 -9.94
C ALA A 233 -20.59 -24.01 -8.68
N LEU A 234 -21.93 -24.07 -8.78
CA LEU A 234 -22.77 -24.43 -7.64
C LEU A 234 -22.46 -25.87 -7.18
N PRO A 235 -22.31 -26.09 -5.87
CA PRO A 235 -22.25 -27.44 -5.29
C PRO A 235 -23.46 -28.30 -5.69
N GLU A 236 -23.29 -29.62 -5.68
CA GLU A 236 -24.39 -30.55 -5.98
C GLU A 236 -25.54 -30.43 -4.97
N ASP A 237 -25.22 -30.15 -3.70
CA ASP A 237 -26.14 -29.96 -2.58
C ASP A 237 -26.68 -28.53 -2.45
N ALA A 238 -26.38 -27.65 -3.41
CA ALA A 238 -26.98 -26.32 -3.45
C ALA A 238 -28.52 -26.41 -3.57
N GLU A 239 -29.22 -25.49 -2.91
CA GLU A 239 -30.69 -25.41 -2.93
C GLU A 239 -31.24 -25.46 -4.38
N ALA A 240 -32.24 -26.31 -4.59
CA ALA A 240 -32.83 -26.53 -5.91
C ALA A 240 -33.39 -25.22 -6.48
N GLU A 241 -33.96 -24.36 -5.63
CA GLU A 241 -34.49 -23.05 -5.98
C GLU A 241 -33.42 -22.14 -6.61
N VAL A 242 -32.18 -22.17 -6.11
CA VAL A 242 -31.08 -21.36 -6.65
C VAL A 242 -30.68 -21.87 -8.05
N ARG A 243 -30.65 -23.20 -8.22
CA ARG A 243 -30.33 -23.83 -9.52
C ARG A 243 -31.40 -23.52 -10.56
N ILE A 244 -32.66 -23.70 -10.20
CA ILE A 244 -33.83 -23.44 -11.05
C ILE A 244 -33.86 -21.95 -11.45
N ALA A 245 -33.66 -21.03 -10.50
CA ALA A 245 -33.66 -19.60 -10.81
C ALA A 245 -32.57 -19.19 -11.81
N LEU A 246 -31.39 -19.82 -11.77
CA LEU A 246 -30.33 -19.59 -12.77
C LEU A 246 -30.70 -20.19 -14.13
N LEU A 247 -31.22 -21.42 -14.16
CA LEU A 247 -31.66 -22.11 -15.38
C LEU A 247 -32.77 -21.32 -16.10
N ASP A 248 -33.81 -20.92 -15.37
CA ASP A 248 -34.91 -20.11 -15.90
C ASP A 248 -34.39 -18.82 -16.55
N ARG A 249 -33.47 -18.15 -15.86
CA ARG A 249 -32.92 -16.88 -16.34
C ARG A 249 -32.02 -17.06 -17.56
N ILE A 250 -31.27 -18.15 -17.64
CA ILE A 250 -30.51 -18.54 -18.83
C ILE A 250 -31.48 -18.83 -19.98
N ALA A 251 -32.52 -19.64 -19.74
CA ALA A 251 -33.48 -20.06 -20.75
C ALA A 251 -34.22 -18.86 -21.35
N VAL A 252 -34.72 -17.94 -20.52
CA VAL A 252 -35.38 -16.70 -20.97
C VAL A 252 -34.45 -15.85 -21.84
N LEU A 253 -33.16 -15.76 -21.48
CA LEU A 253 -32.19 -14.98 -22.24
C LEU A 253 -31.89 -15.61 -23.61
N TYR A 254 -31.82 -16.95 -23.68
CA TYR A 254 -31.64 -17.65 -24.96
C TYR A 254 -32.89 -17.61 -25.86
N ASP A 255 -34.08 -17.73 -25.28
CA ASP A 255 -35.35 -17.72 -26.01
C ASP A 255 -35.70 -16.32 -26.56
N ARG A 256 -35.49 -15.27 -25.74
CA ARG A 256 -35.95 -13.92 -26.09
C ARG A 256 -34.89 -13.05 -26.75
N GLU A 257 -33.61 -13.22 -26.40
CA GLU A 257 -32.57 -12.25 -26.78
C GLU A 257 -31.49 -12.84 -27.70
N LEU A 258 -31.27 -14.16 -27.67
CA LEU A 258 -30.27 -14.82 -28.52
C LEU A 258 -30.86 -15.67 -29.67
N ASP A 259 -32.19 -15.83 -29.73
CA ASP A 259 -32.94 -16.65 -30.71
C ASP A 259 -32.39 -18.08 -30.89
N ASP A 260 -31.78 -18.65 -29.85
CA ASP A 260 -31.30 -20.03 -29.83
C ASP A 260 -32.22 -20.87 -28.94
N LYS A 261 -33.33 -21.27 -29.57
CA LYS A 261 -34.42 -22.05 -28.96
C LYS A 261 -33.98 -23.43 -28.49
N ARG A 262 -32.92 -24.01 -29.08
CA ARG A 262 -32.40 -25.32 -28.66
C ARG A 262 -31.74 -25.21 -27.30
N THR A 263 -30.89 -24.21 -27.10
CA THR A 263 -30.24 -23.98 -25.81
C THR A 263 -31.24 -23.56 -24.74
N ALA A 264 -32.27 -22.78 -25.11
CA ALA A 264 -33.36 -22.45 -24.20
C ALA A 264 -34.13 -23.68 -23.72
N MET A 265 -34.48 -24.59 -24.63
CA MET A 265 -35.19 -25.84 -24.30
C MET A 265 -34.39 -26.72 -23.33
N ILE A 266 -33.08 -26.89 -23.59
CA ILE A 266 -32.19 -27.67 -22.70
C ILE A 266 -32.10 -27.06 -21.30
N ALA A 267 -32.21 -25.74 -21.18
CA ALA A 267 -32.17 -25.07 -19.88
C ALA A 267 -33.51 -25.13 -19.12
N TYR A 268 -34.64 -25.42 -19.79
CA TYR A 268 -35.95 -25.62 -19.17
C TYR A 268 -36.19 -27.06 -18.70
N GLU A 269 -35.45 -28.03 -19.23
CA GLU A 269 -35.48 -29.46 -18.85
C GLU A 269 -34.69 -29.73 -17.56
#